data_AF-A0A800BQG5-F1
#
_entry.id   AF-A0A800BQG5-F1
#
_cell.length_a   1.000
_cell.length_b   1.000
_cell.length_c   1.000
_cell.angle_alpha   90.00
_cell.angle_beta   90.00
_cell.angle_gamma   90.00
#
_symmetry.space_group_name_H-M   'P 1'
#
loop_
_entity.id
_entity.type
_entity.pdbx_description
1 polymer ?
#
loop_
_entity_poly.entity_id
_entity_poly.type
_entity_poly.pdbx_seq_one_letter_code
_entity_poly.pdbx_strand_id
1 'polypeptide(L)'
;MKNRNNIGFEVLRRRILLKGTISLQTGLHIGTGRDIGASAIDNPILKDFLGKPFIPGSSLKGVLRSNLEAFLRAYNDRECSNLCCEVVGNKKPCISKNADELKFLIAILQVLKEKGHLSQKEIEDEMSQRGWKED
;
A
#
# COMPACT_ATOMS: atom_id res chain seq x y z
N MET A 1 4.51 -42.94 1.91
CA MET A 1 5.27 -41.68 2.04
C MET A 1 4.29 -40.51 1.88
N LYS A 2 3.96 -39.80 2.97
CA LYS A 2 2.91 -38.76 2.96
C LYS A 2 3.47 -37.43 2.43
N ASN A 3 2.75 -36.90 1.45
CA ASN A 3 2.94 -35.63 0.76
C ASN A 3 2.93 -34.47 1.77
N ARG A 4 4.07 -33.79 1.97
CA ARG A 4 4.15 -32.59 2.82
C ARG A 4 4.01 -31.36 1.94
N ASN A 5 2.78 -30.86 1.82
CA ASN A 5 2.53 -29.46 1.44
C ASN A 5 2.90 -28.58 2.64
N ASN A 6 4.19 -28.51 2.97
CA ASN A 6 4.70 -27.51 3.91
C ASN A 6 4.91 -26.22 3.13
N ILE A 7 4.20 -25.17 3.53
CA ILE A 7 4.48 -23.78 3.13
C ILE A 7 5.33 -23.19 4.25
N GLY A 8 6.41 -23.89 4.61
CA GLY A 8 7.34 -23.33 5.57
C GLY A 8 8.11 -22.20 4.88
N PHE A 9 8.42 -21.16 5.63
CA PHE A 9 9.44 -20.18 5.24
C PHE A 9 10.86 -20.79 5.29
N GLU A 10 10.98 -22.09 5.02
CA GLU A 10 12.23 -22.86 5.10
C GLU A 10 13.21 -22.47 3.99
N VAL A 11 12.73 -21.90 2.89
CA VAL A 11 13.57 -21.38 1.80
C VAL A 11 13.08 -20.00 1.35
N LEU A 12 13.88 -18.97 1.64
CA LEU A 12 13.66 -17.63 1.10
C LEU A 12 14.07 -17.58 -0.38
N ARG A 13 13.10 -17.62 -1.30
CA ARG A 13 13.37 -17.61 -2.75
C ARG A 13 13.77 -16.24 -3.29
N ARG A 14 13.14 -15.17 -2.80
CA ARG A 14 13.32 -13.83 -3.34
C ARG A 14 13.01 -12.79 -2.27
N ARG A 15 13.85 -11.75 -2.20
CA ARG A 15 13.57 -10.51 -1.46
C ARG A 15 13.47 -9.38 -2.46
N ILE A 16 12.34 -8.67 -2.45
CA ILE A 16 12.15 -7.45 -3.24
C ILE A 16 12.32 -6.27 -2.30
N LEU A 17 13.20 -5.34 -2.66
CA LEU A 17 13.44 -4.12 -1.88
C LEU A 17 12.91 -2.92 -2.67
N LEU A 18 11.82 -2.33 -2.19
CA LEU A 18 11.27 -1.10 -2.73
C LEU A 18 11.92 0.08 -2.00
N LYS A 19 12.52 1.00 -2.76
CA LYS A 19 13.13 2.23 -2.25
C LYS A 19 12.44 3.43 -2.88
N GLY A 20 12.29 4.49 -2.11
CA GLY A 20 11.72 5.75 -2.58
C GLY A 20 11.85 6.83 -1.50
N THR A 21 11.56 8.06 -1.89
CA THR A 21 11.56 9.22 -1.01
C THR A 21 10.14 9.74 -0.87
N ILE A 22 9.69 9.97 0.36
CA ILE A 22 8.39 10.60 0.64
C ILE A 22 8.66 12.10 0.83
N SER A 23 8.19 12.91 -0.11
CA SER A 23 8.24 14.37 -0.01
C SER A 23 6.93 14.90 0.52
N LEU A 24 6.99 15.69 1.59
CA LEU A 24 5.82 16.31 2.18
C LEU A 24 5.38 17.50 1.31
N GLN A 25 4.20 17.41 0.72
CA GLN A 25 3.59 18.53 -0.02
C GLN A 25 2.91 19.53 0.92
N THR A 26 2.49 19.07 2.09
CA THR A 26 1.83 19.86 3.15
C THR A 26 2.38 19.44 4.52
N GLY A 27 1.99 20.15 5.59
CA GLY A 27 2.39 19.80 6.95
C GLY A 27 1.90 18.41 7.37
N LEU A 28 2.81 17.55 7.82
CA LEU A 28 2.50 16.21 8.31
C LEU A 28 2.51 16.16 9.84
N HIS A 29 1.40 15.75 10.43
CA HIS A 29 1.29 15.51 11.87
C HIS A 29 1.07 14.02 12.15
N ILE A 30 2.02 13.40 12.85
CA ILE A 30 1.86 12.07 13.42
C ILE A 30 1.99 12.23 14.93
N GLY A 31 0.86 12.17 15.62
CA GLY A 31 0.81 12.37 17.06
C GLY A 31 1.50 11.22 17.82
N THR A 32 2.03 11.56 18.98
CA THR A 32 2.38 10.57 20.01
C THR A 32 1.26 10.51 21.07
N GLY A 33 1.31 9.53 21.97
CA GLY A 33 0.42 9.51 23.14
C GLY A 33 0.61 10.75 24.03
N ARG A 34 -0.14 10.82 25.14
CA ARG A 34 -0.03 11.95 26.07
C ARG A 34 1.37 12.07 26.65
N ASP A 35 1.96 13.26 26.52
CA ASP A 35 3.17 13.65 27.26
C ASP A 35 2.77 13.96 28.70
N ILE A 36 3.45 13.36 29.69
CA ILE A 36 3.06 13.41 31.11
C ILE A 36 3.80 14.54 31.87
N GLY A 37 4.37 15.51 31.15
CA GLY A 37 5.22 16.57 31.70
C GLY A 37 4.51 17.91 31.92
N ALA A 38 5.00 18.72 32.86
CA ALA A 38 4.48 20.07 33.18
C ALA A 38 4.68 21.11 32.05
N SER A 39 5.42 20.76 30.99
CA SER A 39 5.61 21.54 29.76
C SER A 39 5.07 20.77 28.55
N ALA A 40 3.95 20.05 28.75
CA ALA A 40 3.30 19.29 27.69
C ALA A 40 2.82 20.24 26.59
N ILE A 41 3.29 19.99 25.37
CA ILE A 41 2.75 20.60 24.16
C ILE A 41 1.41 19.91 23.89
N ASP A 42 0.36 20.67 23.53
CA ASP A 42 -1.00 20.11 23.36
C ASP A 42 -1.07 18.98 22.32
N ASN A 43 -0.28 19.09 21.24
CA ASN A 43 -0.26 18.10 20.18
C ASN A 43 1.18 17.81 19.70
N PRO A 44 1.91 16.95 20.44
CA PRO A 44 3.30 16.65 20.13
C PRO A 44 3.42 15.73 18.91
N ILE A 45 4.38 16.04 18.04
CA ILE A 45 4.76 15.17 16.91
C ILE A 45 5.69 14.06 17.38
N LEU A 46 5.58 12.90 16.74
CA LEU A 46 6.45 11.77 16.98
C LEU A 46 7.87 12.04 16.45
N LYS A 47 8.86 11.78 17.29
CA LYS A 47 10.29 11.99 17.02
C LYS A 47 11.09 10.74 17.36
N ASP A 48 12.23 10.56 16.69
CA ASP A 48 13.20 9.52 17.03
C ASP A 48 13.99 9.87 18.31
N PHE A 49 14.90 9.00 18.71
CA PHE A 49 15.78 9.22 19.87
C PHE A 49 16.75 10.41 19.69
N LEU A 50 16.92 10.91 18.47
CA LEU A 50 17.71 12.11 18.15
C LEU A 50 16.84 13.38 18.09
N GLY A 51 15.54 13.27 18.41
CA GLY A 51 14.59 14.38 18.35
C GLY A 51 14.13 14.75 16.94
N LYS A 52 14.42 13.94 15.92
CA LYS A 52 14.01 14.20 14.53
C LYS A 52 12.64 13.61 14.24
N PRO A 53 11.75 14.34 13.54
CA PRO A 53 10.47 13.78 13.11
C PRO A 53 10.70 12.62 12.14
N PHE A 54 9.91 11.56 12.27
CA PHE A 54 9.96 10.42 11.36
C PHE A 54 8.57 9.83 11.12
N ILE A 55 8.43 9.06 10.03
CA ILE A 55 7.21 8.32 9.72
C ILE A 55 7.39 6.87 10.23
N PRO A 56 6.60 6.40 11.20
CA PRO A 56 6.65 5.01 11.64
C PRO A 56 6.23 4.05 10.54
N GLY A 57 6.89 2.89 10.49
CA GLY A 57 6.49 1.81 9.58
C GLY A 57 5.07 1.31 9.83
N SER A 58 4.57 1.35 11.07
CA SER A 58 3.19 1.01 11.42
C SER A 58 2.18 1.99 10.82
N SER A 59 2.44 3.30 10.93
CA SER A 59 1.61 4.35 10.34
C SER A 59 1.57 4.25 8.83
N LEU A 60 2.74 4.10 8.18
CA LEU A 60 2.83 3.92 6.73
C LEU A 60 2.08 2.65 6.27
N LYS A 61 2.30 1.52 6.96
CA LYS A 61 1.58 0.26 6.69
C LYS A 61 0.07 0.44 6.83
N GLY A 62 -0.38 1.15 7.87
CA GLY A 62 -1.79 1.38 8.16
C GLY A 62 -2.48 2.16 7.05
N VAL A 63 -1.89 3.29 6.64
CA VAL A 63 -2.42 4.14 5.56
C VAL A 63 -2.48 3.37 4.24
N LEU A 64 -1.41 2.66 3.87
CA LEU A 64 -1.40 1.86 2.65
C LEU A 64 -2.47 0.76 2.67
N ARG A 65 -2.58 0.04 3.79
CA ARG A 65 -3.57 -1.03 3.97
C ARG A 65 -4.99 -0.52 3.86
N SER A 66 -5.36 0.51 4.63
CA SER A 66 -6.74 1.01 4.67
C SER A 66 -7.18 1.58 3.32
N ASN A 67 -6.28 2.29 2.63
CA ASN A 67 -6.57 2.81 1.29
C ASN A 67 -6.75 1.67 0.27
N LEU A 68 -5.87 0.67 0.29
CA LEU A 68 -5.98 -0.48 -0.60
C LEU A 68 -7.26 -1.29 -0.33
N GLU A 69 -7.61 -1.52 0.94
CA GLU A 69 -8.85 -2.20 1.32
C GLU A 69 -10.09 -1.42 0.85
N ALA A 70 -10.11 -0.10 1.01
CA ALA A 70 -11.20 0.74 0.52
C ALA A 70 -11.33 0.67 -1.01
N PHE A 71 -10.21 0.75 -1.73
CA PHE A 71 -10.19 0.64 -3.18
C PHE A 71 -10.68 -0.74 -3.66
N LEU A 72 -10.19 -1.83 -3.06
CA LEU A 72 -10.59 -3.18 -3.42
C LEU A 72 -12.07 -3.46 -3.16
N ARG A 73 -12.65 -2.89 -2.10
CA ARG A 73 -14.10 -2.98 -1.84
C ARG A 73 -14.94 -2.29 -2.91
N ALA A 74 -14.43 -1.21 -3.50
CA ALA A 74 -15.09 -0.52 -4.60
C ALA A 74 -14.90 -1.27 -5.94
N TYR A 75 -13.77 -1.95 -6.11
CA TYR A 75 -13.40 -2.63 -7.35
C TYR A 75 -14.01 -4.04 -7.50
N ASN A 76 -14.00 -4.86 -6.44
CA ASN A 76 -14.52 -6.22 -6.49
C ASN A 76 -15.94 -6.29 -5.93
N ASP A 77 -16.89 -6.72 -6.77
CA ASP A 77 -18.24 -7.06 -6.35
C ASP A 77 -18.21 -8.39 -5.56
N ARG A 78 -18.19 -8.28 -4.23
CA ARG A 78 -18.54 -9.30 -3.21
C ARG A 78 -17.80 -10.65 -3.15
N GLU A 79 -16.96 -11.04 -4.11
CA GLU A 79 -16.29 -12.35 -4.06
C GLU A 79 -15.10 -12.42 -3.08
N CYS A 80 -14.58 -11.27 -2.63
CA CYS A 80 -13.58 -11.23 -1.57
C CYS A 80 -14.25 -11.21 -0.19
N SER A 81 -14.51 -12.40 0.36
CA SER A 81 -15.02 -12.56 1.73
C SER A 81 -14.06 -12.08 2.83
N ASN A 82 -12.79 -11.83 2.49
CA ASN A 82 -11.82 -11.25 3.41
C ASN A 82 -11.68 -9.76 3.13
N LEU A 83 -11.96 -8.95 4.14
CA LEU A 83 -11.88 -7.47 4.12
C LEU A 83 -10.45 -6.94 3.92
N CYS A 84 -9.47 -7.82 3.81
CA CYS A 84 -8.04 -7.53 3.75
C CYS A 84 -7.35 -8.49 2.79
N CYS A 85 -6.41 -7.99 1.99
CA CYS A 85 -5.48 -8.83 1.23
C CYS A 85 -4.66 -9.69 2.20
N GLU A 86 -5.03 -10.96 2.32
CA GLU A 86 -4.18 -11.95 2.98
C GLU A 86 -3.02 -12.27 2.04
N VAL A 87 -1.95 -11.49 2.17
CA VAL A 87 -0.69 -11.71 1.45
C VAL A 87 0.09 -12.91 1.99
N VAL A 88 -0.34 -13.48 3.12
CA VAL A 88 0.27 -14.64 3.77
C VAL A 88 -0.81 -15.71 3.97
N GLY A 89 -0.89 -16.68 3.05
CA GLY A 89 -1.83 -17.80 3.17
C GLY A 89 -2.11 -18.49 1.85
N ASN A 90 -2.83 -19.62 1.91
CA ASN A 90 -3.30 -20.39 0.75
C ASN A 90 -4.64 -19.87 0.17
N LYS A 91 -5.09 -18.69 0.59
CA LYS A 91 -6.36 -18.14 0.12
C LYS A 91 -6.19 -17.59 -1.30
N LYS A 92 -7.29 -17.58 -2.07
CA LYS A 92 -7.32 -16.93 -3.39
C LYS A 92 -6.93 -15.46 -3.22
N PRO A 93 -5.98 -14.93 -4.01
CA PRO A 93 -5.58 -13.53 -3.93
C PRO A 93 -6.74 -12.63 -4.33
N CYS A 94 -6.82 -11.44 -3.71
CA CYS A 94 -7.86 -10.44 -4.02
C CYS A 94 -7.74 -9.87 -5.44
N ILE A 95 -6.58 -10.04 -6.08
CA ILE A 95 -6.29 -9.65 -7.47
C ILE A 95 -5.72 -10.88 -8.16
N SER A 96 -6.37 -11.35 -9.22
CA SER A 96 -5.91 -12.51 -10.00
C SER A 96 -5.00 -12.05 -11.17
N LYS A 97 -4.01 -12.89 -11.53
CA LYS A 97 -2.88 -12.55 -12.42
C LYS A 97 -3.20 -12.32 -13.92
N ASN A 98 -4.47 -12.32 -14.32
CA ASN A 98 -4.83 -12.30 -15.74
C ASN A 98 -5.52 -10.99 -16.15
N ALA A 99 -6.85 -10.98 -16.27
CA ALA A 99 -7.59 -9.79 -16.74
C ALA A 99 -7.84 -8.77 -15.61
N ASP A 100 -7.87 -9.24 -14.36
CA ASP A 100 -8.19 -8.39 -13.20
C ASP A 100 -7.03 -7.47 -12.83
N GLU A 101 -5.79 -7.92 -12.97
CA GLU A 101 -4.60 -7.12 -12.63
C GLU A 101 -4.49 -5.87 -13.51
N LEU A 102 -4.89 -5.98 -14.78
CA LEU A 102 -4.76 -4.89 -15.74
C LEU A 102 -5.90 -3.88 -15.61
N LYS A 103 -7.13 -4.36 -15.45
CA LYS A 103 -8.28 -3.52 -15.08
C LYS A 103 -8.08 -2.83 -13.73
N PHE A 104 -7.48 -3.51 -12.76
CA PHE A 104 -7.11 -2.95 -11.47
C PHE A 104 -6.08 -1.83 -11.60
N LEU A 105 -5.06 -2.04 -12.45
CA LEU A 105 -4.06 -1.02 -12.73
C LEU A 105 -4.68 0.23 -13.38
N ILE A 106 -5.55 0.05 -14.37
CA ILE A 106 -6.27 1.14 -15.03
C ILE A 106 -7.13 1.91 -14.03
N ALA A 107 -7.88 1.20 -13.18
CA ALA A 107 -8.70 1.81 -12.15
C ALA A 107 -7.87 2.63 -11.13
N ILE A 108 -6.68 2.14 -10.74
CA ILE A 108 -5.76 2.92 -9.90
C ILE A 108 -5.28 4.17 -10.62
N LEU A 109 -4.85 4.04 -11.88
CA LEU A 109 -4.33 5.17 -12.67
C LEU A 109 -5.39 6.25 -12.88
N GLN A 110 -6.63 5.85 -13.13
CA GLN A 110 -7.77 6.76 -13.22
C GLN A 110 -8.00 7.52 -11.90
N VAL A 111 -8.00 6.82 -10.75
CA VAL A 111 -8.15 7.49 -9.44
C VAL A 111 -7.00 8.45 -9.15
N LEU A 112 -5.77 8.08 -9.51
CA LEU A 112 -4.60 8.95 -9.33
C LEU A 112 -4.65 10.18 -10.25
N LYS A 113 -5.20 10.04 -11.46
CA LYS A 113 -5.50 11.16 -12.36
C LYS A 113 -6.52 12.11 -11.77
N GLU A 114 -7.65 11.59 -11.28
CA GLU A 114 -8.74 12.38 -10.69
C GLU A 114 -8.27 13.18 -9.47
N LYS A 115 -7.36 12.61 -8.68
CA LYS A 115 -6.74 13.28 -7.53
C LYS A 115 -5.63 14.28 -7.92
N GLY A 116 -5.34 14.43 -9.21
CA GLY A 116 -4.30 15.34 -9.70
C GLY A 116 -2.88 14.91 -9.35
N HIS A 117 -2.68 13.63 -9.00
CA HIS A 117 -1.36 13.08 -8.66
C HIS A 117 -0.60 12.53 -9.87
N LEU A 118 -1.29 12.30 -10.99
CA LEU A 118 -0.71 11.87 -12.26
C LEU A 118 -1.32 12.68 -13.41
N SER A 119 -0.46 13.10 -14.34
CA SER A 119 -0.87 13.66 -15.61
C SER A 119 -1.25 12.57 -16.62
N GLN A 120 -2.07 12.93 -17.61
CA GLN A 120 -2.48 12.03 -18.70
C GLN A 120 -1.27 11.36 -19.38
N LYS A 121 -0.17 12.09 -19.51
CA LYS A 121 1.07 11.63 -20.13
C LYS A 121 1.80 10.57 -19.29
N GLU A 122 1.82 10.72 -17.97
CA GLU A 122 2.45 9.74 -17.07
C GLU A 122 1.67 8.41 -17.03
N ILE A 123 0.35 8.47 -17.22
CA ILE A 123 -0.51 7.29 -17.30
C ILE A 123 -0.27 6.55 -18.62
N GLU A 124 -0.21 7.27 -19.74
CA GLU A 124 0.09 6.70 -21.06
C GLU A 124 1.50 6.07 -21.09
N ASP A 125 2.48 6.71 -20.45
CA ASP A 125 3.85 6.17 -20.32
C ASP A 125 3.88 4.89 -19.46
N GLU A 126 3.19 4.86 -18.32
CA GLU A 126 3.08 3.64 -17.48
C GLU A 126 2.35 2.50 -18.19
N MET A 127 1.28 2.81 -18.94
CA MET A 127 0.51 1.82 -19.68
C MET A 127 1.30 1.25 -20.88
N SER A 128 2.07 2.10 -21.58
CA SER A 128 2.94 1.69 -22.69
C SER A 128 4.09 0.80 -22.24
N GLN A 129 4.76 1.14 -21.12
CA GLN A 129 5.86 0.34 -20.56
C GLN A 129 5.45 -1.06 -20.13
N ARG A 130 4.17 -1.27 -19.80
CA ARG A 130 3.62 -2.58 -19.41
C ARG A 130 3.10 -3.39 -20.60
N GLY A 131 3.32 -2.92 -21.83
CA GLY A 131 2.98 -3.66 -23.06
C GLY A 131 1.49 -3.68 -23.36
N TRP A 132 0.72 -2.71 -22.87
CA TRP A 132 -0.69 -2.58 -23.23
C TRP A 132 -0.83 -1.97 -24.62
N LYS A 133 -1.58 -2.62 -25.52
CA LYS A 133 -2.03 -2.05 -26.78
C LYS A 133 -3.55 -1.90 -26.67
N GLU A 134 -4.05 -0.70 -26.94
CA GLU A 134 -5.48 -0.51 -27.22
C GLU A 134 -5.81 -1.32 -28.47
N ASP A 135 -6.76 -2.25 -28.35
CA ASP A 135 -7.43 -2.89 -29.48
C ASP A 135 -8.57 -1.99 -29.99
#